data_AF-A0AA88PSH1-F1
#
_entry.id   AF-A0AA88PSH1-F1
#
_cell.length_a   1.000
_cell.length_b   1.000
_cell.length_c   1.000
_cell.angle_alpha   90.00
_cell.angle_beta   90.00
_cell.angle_gamma   90.00
#
_symmetry.space_group_name_H-M   'P 1'
#
loop_
_entity.id
_entity.type
_entity.pdbx_description
1 polymer ?
#
loop_
_entity_poly.entity_id
_entity_poly.type
_entity_poly.pdbx_seq_one_letter_code
_entity_poly.pdbx_strand_id
1 'polypeptide(L)'
;MTERVFVFADEEELFSVMKDIDCLYCRNPVTASKHHLKKRHLRFAIYYKDSGIGKFSIPCYCSDGGHGRSHWHCPMCLKILQRTKDYKIHITNHGVEMTDKSTVELQPTTVLLESIQTDNEDKTPANNKSACQKCGILFTTTSNLRRHERLQHSQDQQPILCIDAKNAIYVTPKDLHGPRVPIHIRKSFTLQILLCELEECWDFMKAQAQSGNPGKECRHLVRSNHARHYAPPPSLCVNSLEEMTDKHLLSTSEKQECQEMNSRACIEGVDCVYPIFWGEHDLSERCVYFSVYTDLEDKWCQFGRTRVSFDTKSGNWKCLCERRRQRCIHKCLSMWWLFQERLELLQNALDVNAKRDAVLEEVVMDVDVVKMSPEGDDLC
;
A
#
# COMPACT_ATOMS: atom_id res chain seq x y z
N MET A 1 -7.56 10.98 37.63
CA MET A 1 -7.67 9.84 36.68
C MET A 1 -6.48 8.93 36.96
N THR A 2 -6.63 7.60 36.90
CA THR A 2 -5.51 6.67 37.13
C THR A 2 -4.57 6.67 35.92
N GLU A 3 -3.32 7.07 36.15
CA GLU A 3 -2.26 7.04 35.14
C GLU A 3 -1.84 5.59 34.87
N ARG A 4 -1.68 5.22 33.58
CA ARG A 4 -1.32 3.84 33.21
C ARG A 4 0.20 3.67 33.27
N VAL A 5 0.68 3.01 34.34
CA VAL A 5 2.08 2.60 34.48
C VAL A 5 2.36 1.40 33.56
N PHE A 6 3.52 1.39 32.91
CA PHE A 6 3.94 0.31 31.99
C PHE A 6 5.33 -0.28 32.33
N VAL A 7 5.84 0.01 33.53
CA VAL A 7 7.14 -0.42 34.05
C VAL A 7 6.95 -0.81 35.50
N PHE A 8 7.58 -1.91 35.90
CA PHE A 8 7.51 -2.45 37.25
C PHE A 8 8.88 -2.99 37.65
N ALA A 9 9.27 -2.86 38.91
CA ALA A 9 10.46 -3.50 39.46
C ALA A 9 10.23 -5.00 39.70
N ASP A 10 9.05 -5.36 40.24
CA ASP A 10 8.69 -6.71 40.65
C ASP A 10 7.22 -7.08 40.34
N GLU A 11 6.85 -8.33 40.64
CA GLU A 11 5.48 -8.82 40.43
C GLU A 11 4.46 -8.22 41.40
N GLU A 12 4.86 -7.84 42.61
CA GLU A 12 3.97 -7.31 43.64
C GLU A 12 3.55 -5.88 43.32
N GLU A 13 4.44 -5.05 42.78
CA GLU A 13 4.12 -3.73 42.24
C GLU A 13 3.02 -3.85 41.17
N LEU A 14 3.19 -4.72 40.17
CA LEU A 14 2.21 -4.99 39.12
C LEU A 14 0.83 -5.43 39.68
N PHE A 15 0.80 -6.22 40.76
CA PHE A 15 -0.45 -6.64 41.39
C PHE A 15 -1.04 -5.57 42.33
N SER A 16 -0.21 -4.72 42.94
CA SER A 16 -0.63 -3.65 43.87
C SER A 16 -1.43 -2.55 43.19
N VAL A 17 -1.10 -2.25 41.92
CA VAL A 17 -1.82 -1.31 41.03
C VAL A 17 -3.22 -1.82 40.67
N MET A 18 -3.47 -3.13 40.80
CA MET A 18 -4.63 -3.82 40.23
C MET A 18 -5.51 -4.49 41.30
N LYS A 19 -6.02 -3.70 42.25
CA LYS A 19 -6.90 -4.15 43.34
C LYS A 19 -8.33 -4.46 42.85
N ASP A 20 -8.50 -5.62 42.21
CA ASP A 20 -9.77 -6.22 41.78
C ASP A 20 -10.66 -5.39 40.81
N ILE A 21 -10.10 -4.31 40.26
CA ILE A 21 -10.67 -3.49 39.19
C ILE A 21 -10.39 -4.12 37.81
N ASP A 22 -11.09 -3.66 36.77
CA ASP A 22 -10.82 -4.05 35.38
C ASP A 22 -9.37 -3.79 34.93
N CYS A 23 -8.88 -4.68 34.06
CA CYS A 23 -7.51 -4.63 33.55
C CYS A 23 -7.29 -3.46 32.57
N LEU A 24 -6.62 -2.41 33.06
CA LEU A 24 -6.22 -1.21 32.30
C LEU A 24 -5.38 -1.49 31.03
N TYR A 25 -4.84 -2.71 30.91
CA TYR A 25 -4.02 -3.17 29.79
C TYR A 25 -4.81 -3.99 28.75
N CYS A 26 -6.12 -4.17 28.95
CA CYS A 26 -7.04 -4.83 28.03
C CYS A 26 -7.89 -3.84 27.23
N ARG A 27 -8.38 -4.26 26.06
CA ARG A 27 -9.44 -3.55 25.31
C ARG A 27 -10.83 -3.77 25.91
N ASN A 28 -11.07 -4.98 26.42
CA ASN A 28 -12.35 -5.40 26.97
C ASN A 28 -12.24 -5.39 28.51
N PRO A 29 -13.30 -4.99 29.24
CA PRO A 29 -13.39 -5.20 30.69
C PRO A 29 -13.14 -6.67 31.05
N VAL A 30 -12.20 -6.90 31.95
CA VAL A 30 -11.80 -8.20 32.52
C VAL A 30 -11.13 -7.92 33.86
N THR A 31 -11.64 -8.51 34.95
CA THR A 31 -11.09 -8.37 36.30
C THR A 31 -9.60 -8.71 36.34
N ALA A 32 -8.79 -7.79 36.88
CA ALA A 32 -7.33 -7.85 36.84
C ALA A 32 -6.69 -8.82 37.85
N SER A 33 -7.29 -10.00 38.04
CA SER A 33 -6.78 -11.05 38.93
C SER A 33 -5.32 -11.42 38.67
N LYS A 34 -4.60 -11.86 39.71
CA LYS A 34 -3.21 -12.34 39.59
C LYS A 34 -3.05 -13.43 38.51
N HIS A 35 -4.04 -14.30 38.31
CA HIS A 35 -4.04 -15.29 37.22
C HIS A 35 -4.11 -14.63 35.83
N HIS A 36 -5.01 -13.67 35.64
CA HIS A 36 -5.12 -12.92 34.37
C HIS A 36 -3.81 -12.21 34.04
N LEU A 37 -3.27 -11.44 34.98
CA LEU A 37 -2.04 -10.66 34.79
C LEU A 37 -0.83 -11.56 34.51
N LYS A 38 -0.64 -12.66 35.27
CA LYS A 38 0.43 -13.64 35.01
C LYS A 38 0.30 -14.27 33.62
N LYS A 39 -0.89 -14.76 33.25
CA LYS A 39 -1.12 -15.54 32.01
C LYS A 39 -1.11 -14.70 30.74
N ARG A 40 -1.61 -13.46 30.80
CA ARG A 40 -1.86 -12.60 29.64
C ARG A 40 -0.77 -11.53 29.44
N HIS A 41 -0.24 -10.96 30.52
CA HIS A 41 0.70 -9.83 30.45
C HIS A 41 2.12 -10.25 30.83
N LEU A 42 2.33 -10.69 32.08
CA LEU A 42 3.67 -11.01 32.60
C LEU A 42 4.36 -12.16 31.84
N ARG A 43 3.59 -13.15 31.33
CA ARG A 43 4.11 -14.23 30.47
C ARG A 43 4.96 -13.72 29.30
N PHE A 44 4.68 -12.52 28.82
CA PHE A 44 5.33 -11.91 27.67
C PHE A 44 6.15 -10.65 28.04
N ALA A 45 6.43 -10.44 29.33
CA ALA A 45 7.20 -9.30 29.82
C ALA A 45 8.62 -9.22 29.21
N ILE A 46 9.13 -8.01 29.10
CA ILE A 46 10.52 -7.72 28.69
C ILE A 46 11.23 -7.13 29.90
N TYR A 47 12.28 -7.82 30.35
CA TYR A 47 13.12 -7.44 31.48
C TYR A 47 14.35 -6.66 30.97
N TYR A 48 14.77 -5.66 31.74
CA TYR A 48 15.92 -4.81 31.44
C TYR A 48 16.48 -4.18 32.72
N LYS A 49 17.73 -3.69 32.66
CA LYS A 49 18.28 -2.79 33.66
C LYS A 49 18.26 -1.36 33.14
N ASP A 50 17.58 -0.48 33.87
CA ASP A 50 17.64 0.96 33.69
C ASP A 50 18.48 1.52 34.85
N SER A 51 19.59 2.18 34.53
CA SER A 51 20.50 2.78 35.52
C SER A 51 20.96 1.77 36.58
N GLY A 52 21.17 0.51 36.16
CA GLY A 52 21.52 -0.64 37.02
C GLY A 52 20.32 -1.32 37.72
N ILE A 53 19.19 -0.64 37.86
CA ILE A 53 17.98 -1.15 38.52
C ILE A 53 17.24 -2.10 37.58
N GLY A 54 17.00 -3.34 38.03
CA GLY A 54 16.17 -4.30 37.31
C GLY A 54 14.71 -3.86 37.24
N LYS A 55 14.15 -3.81 36.03
CA LYS A 55 12.77 -3.46 35.74
C LYS A 55 12.22 -4.37 34.64
N PHE A 56 10.90 -4.42 34.49
CA PHE A 56 10.26 -5.00 33.32
C PHE A 56 9.05 -4.19 32.85
N SER A 57 8.74 -4.36 31.57
CA SER A 57 7.52 -3.84 30.97
C SER A 57 6.65 -5.00 30.47
N ILE A 58 5.36 -4.74 30.30
CA ILE A 58 4.36 -5.71 29.83
C ILE A 58 3.73 -5.27 28.50
N PRO A 59 3.27 -6.20 27.64
CA PRO A 59 2.49 -5.83 26.48
C PRO A 59 1.12 -5.29 26.89
N CYS A 60 0.67 -4.24 26.20
CA CYS A 60 -0.67 -3.70 26.29
C CYS A 60 -1.52 -4.13 25.08
N TYR A 61 -2.84 -4.08 25.27
CA TYR A 61 -3.86 -4.40 24.28
C TYR A 61 -5.02 -3.38 24.30
N CYS A 62 -4.79 -2.16 24.81
CA CYS A 62 -5.78 -1.08 24.78
C CYS A 62 -6.12 -0.61 23.35
N SER A 63 -7.05 0.34 23.24
CA SER A 63 -7.42 1.07 22.02
C SER A 63 -6.24 1.62 21.22
N ASP A 64 -5.22 2.08 21.94
CA ASP A 64 -4.22 3.04 21.45
C ASP A 64 -3.22 2.39 20.47
N GLY A 65 -3.18 1.05 20.41
CA GLY A 65 -2.47 0.29 19.38
C GLY A 65 -3.18 0.20 18.02
N GLY A 66 -4.45 0.63 17.91
CA GLY A 66 -5.25 0.70 16.67
C GLY A 66 -5.67 -0.63 16.04
N HIS A 67 -4.84 -1.67 16.11
CA HIS A 67 -4.98 -2.91 15.33
C HIS A 67 -5.50 -4.11 16.14
N GLY A 68 -5.92 -3.90 17.40
CA GLY A 68 -6.39 -4.97 18.29
C GLY A 68 -5.33 -6.01 18.69
N ARG A 69 -4.04 -5.68 18.55
CA ARG A 69 -2.90 -6.60 18.75
C ARG A 69 -2.01 -6.18 19.92
N SER A 70 -1.13 -7.12 20.28
CA SER A 70 0.16 -6.91 20.94
C SER A 70 0.83 -5.57 20.62
N HIS A 71 0.83 -4.61 21.54
CA HIS A 71 1.72 -3.46 21.45
C HIS A 71 2.35 -3.14 22.81
N TRP A 72 3.28 -2.20 22.81
CA TRP A 72 4.11 -1.83 23.94
C TRP A 72 4.19 -0.32 24.03
N HIS A 73 4.09 0.24 25.23
CA HIS A 73 4.26 1.67 25.49
C HIS A 73 5.68 1.90 26.02
N CYS A 74 6.42 2.85 25.43
CA CYS A 74 7.74 3.21 25.94
C CYS A 74 7.60 4.22 27.10
N PRO A 75 8.14 3.94 28.30
CA PRO A 75 8.04 4.88 29.43
C PRO A 75 8.79 6.18 29.19
N MET A 76 9.94 6.13 28.49
CA MET A 76 10.87 7.25 28.35
C MET A 76 10.49 8.24 27.23
N CYS A 77 9.57 7.88 26.32
CA CYS A 77 9.14 8.79 25.24
C CYS A 77 7.71 8.54 24.72
N LEU A 78 6.89 7.79 25.47
CA LEU A 78 5.47 7.49 25.19
C LEU A 78 5.17 6.80 23.84
N LYS A 79 6.21 6.38 23.10
CA LYS A 79 6.06 5.75 21.78
C LYS A 79 5.42 4.36 21.87
N ILE A 80 4.37 4.14 21.07
CA ILE A 80 3.68 2.86 20.94
C ILE A 80 4.34 1.99 19.87
N LEU A 81 4.68 0.74 20.20
CA LEU A 81 5.38 -0.20 19.31
C LEU A 81 4.67 -1.57 19.23
N GLN A 82 4.38 -2.00 18.01
CA GLN A 82 3.50 -3.14 17.69
C GLN A 82 4.20 -4.52 17.72
N ARG A 83 5.49 -4.58 18.07
CA ARG A 83 6.28 -5.83 18.06
C ARG A 83 7.34 -5.84 19.17
N THR A 84 7.47 -6.98 19.83
CA THR A 84 8.48 -7.26 20.87
C THR A 84 9.91 -6.95 20.41
N LYS A 85 10.27 -7.28 19.15
CA LYS A 85 11.60 -7.01 18.60
C LYS A 85 11.86 -5.51 18.43
N ASP A 86 10.90 -4.81 17.85
CA ASP A 86 10.98 -3.38 17.58
C ASP A 86 11.02 -2.59 18.91
N TYR A 87 10.30 -3.07 19.95
CA TYR A 87 10.38 -2.53 21.31
C TYR A 87 11.72 -2.81 22.00
N LYS A 88 12.26 -4.04 21.94
CA LYS A 88 13.59 -4.34 22.51
C LYS A 88 14.67 -3.43 21.92
N ILE A 89 14.68 -3.23 20.59
CA ILE A 89 15.63 -2.32 19.92
C ILE A 89 15.38 -0.86 20.32
N HIS A 90 14.12 -0.43 20.39
CA HIS A 90 13.81 0.94 20.77
C HIS A 90 14.20 1.27 22.22
N ILE A 91 13.96 0.35 23.16
CA ILE A 91 14.24 0.62 24.56
C ILE A 91 15.75 0.61 24.86
N THR A 92 16.54 -0.28 24.21
CA THR A 92 18.01 -0.22 24.27
C THR A 92 18.59 1.08 23.72
N ASN A 93 17.91 1.75 22.79
CA ASN A 93 18.36 3.06 22.27
C ASN A 93 18.19 4.21 23.29
N HIS A 94 17.51 3.99 24.43
CA HIS A 94 17.52 4.91 25.58
C HIS A 94 18.62 4.55 26.61
N GLY A 95 19.48 3.57 26.32
CA GLY A 95 20.60 3.18 27.19
C GLY A 95 20.30 2.09 28.22
N VAL A 96 19.13 1.44 28.18
CA VAL A 96 18.82 0.31 29.08
C VAL A 96 19.46 -0.99 28.59
N GLU A 97 19.95 -1.82 29.51
CA GLU A 97 20.54 -3.13 29.20
C GLU A 97 19.45 -4.22 29.18
N MET A 98 19.45 -5.11 28.18
CA MET A 98 18.53 -6.25 28.16
C MET A 98 18.96 -7.34 29.16
N THR A 99 18.02 -7.85 29.95
CA THR A 99 18.23 -9.04 30.80
C THR A 99 17.34 -10.19 30.37
N ASP A 100 17.84 -11.42 30.47
CA ASP A 100 17.03 -12.63 30.33
C ASP A 100 16.44 -13.03 31.68
N LYS A 101 15.34 -13.79 31.62
CA LYS A 101 14.45 -14.04 32.78
C LYS A 101 15.09 -14.81 33.94
N SER A 102 16.28 -15.38 33.75
CA SER A 102 16.99 -16.21 34.73
C SER A 102 18.12 -15.48 35.49
N THR A 103 18.30 -14.17 35.28
CA THR A 103 19.43 -13.40 35.87
C THR A 103 19.01 -12.33 36.89
N VAL A 104 17.80 -12.45 37.46
CA VAL A 104 17.38 -11.69 38.64
C VAL A 104 17.54 -12.59 39.86
N GLU A 105 18.54 -12.31 40.69
CA GLU A 105 18.76 -13.05 41.93
C GLU A 105 17.70 -12.69 42.97
N LEU A 106 16.82 -13.65 43.26
CA LEU A 106 16.02 -13.70 44.48
C LEU A 106 16.23 -15.10 45.09
N GLN A 107 17.03 -15.15 46.14
CA GLN A 107 17.29 -16.34 46.97
C GLN A 107 16.94 -16.00 48.43
N PRO A 108 16.74 -17.00 49.33
CA PRO A 108 16.81 -18.46 49.14
C PRO A 108 15.40 -19.12 49.16
N THR A 109 15.16 -20.44 49.09
CA THR A 109 15.94 -21.58 49.63
C THR A 109 15.58 -22.93 48.99
N THR A 110 16.50 -23.91 49.12
CA THR A 110 16.33 -25.39 49.10
C THR A 110 15.84 -26.13 47.85
N VAL A 111 16.77 -26.88 47.23
CA VAL A 111 16.85 -28.38 47.15
C VAL A 111 15.57 -29.12 46.66
N LEU A 112 15.61 -30.03 45.67
CA LEU A 112 16.59 -31.11 45.42
C LEU A 112 16.96 -31.30 43.93
N LEU A 113 18.06 -32.03 43.69
CA LEU A 113 18.55 -32.49 42.39
C LEU A 113 17.62 -33.53 41.75
N GLU A 114 17.74 -33.70 40.42
CA GLU A 114 18.25 -34.96 39.90
C GLU A 114 19.13 -34.71 38.65
N SER A 115 20.07 -35.62 38.34
CA SER A 115 21.29 -35.30 37.60
C SER A 115 21.75 -36.38 36.63
N ILE A 116 22.21 -36.01 35.43
CA ILE A 116 22.99 -36.88 34.53
C ILE A 116 24.22 -36.16 33.97
N GLN A 117 25.31 -36.94 33.86
CA GLN A 117 26.70 -36.64 33.48
C GLN A 117 26.99 -37.34 32.10
N THR A 118 27.95 -37.01 31.24
CA THR A 118 29.06 -36.01 31.16
C THR A 118 29.53 -35.99 29.66
N ASP A 119 30.56 -35.29 29.14
CA ASP A 119 31.68 -34.53 29.72
C ASP A 119 32.29 -33.46 28.77
N ASN A 120 33.27 -32.71 29.29
CA ASN A 120 34.48 -32.14 28.66
C ASN A 120 34.47 -31.41 27.28
N GLU A 121 34.88 -30.14 27.41
CA GLU A 121 35.93 -29.43 26.63
C GLU A 121 35.76 -28.96 25.17
N ASP A 122 36.06 -27.67 25.04
CA ASP A 122 36.60 -26.92 23.90
C ASP A 122 36.10 -27.20 22.47
N LYS A 123 35.18 -26.32 22.02
CA LYS A 123 35.34 -25.58 20.76
C LYS A 123 34.55 -24.27 20.75
N THR A 124 35.19 -23.21 20.26
CA THR A 124 34.52 -21.96 19.86
C THR A 124 33.46 -22.22 18.77
N PRO A 125 32.19 -21.82 18.95
CA PRO A 125 31.20 -21.93 17.89
C PRO A 125 31.50 -20.93 16.77
N ALA A 126 31.84 -21.45 15.58
CA ALA A 126 32.18 -20.62 14.43
C ALA A 126 31.06 -19.63 14.08
N ASN A 127 31.43 -18.34 13.99
CA ASN A 127 30.49 -17.25 13.75
C ASN A 127 30.06 -17.21 12.27
N ASN A 128 29.12 -18.08 11.89
CA ASN A 128 28.58 -18.25 10.54
C ASN A 128 27.75 -17.05 10.04
N LYS A 129 28.38 -15.88 10.00
CA LYS A 129 27.88 -14.66 9.35
C LYS A 129 27.72 -14.94 7.87
N SER A 130 26.48 -14.98 7.40
CA SER A 130 26.17 -15.20 5.99
C SER A 130 26.38 -13.90 5.24
N ALA A 131 27.37 -13.84 4.35
CA ALA A 131 27.65 -12.67 3.50
C ALA A 131 26.69 -12.61 2.31
N CYS A 132 26.16 -11.43 1.98
CA CYS A 132 25.43 -11.26 0.73
C CYS A 132 26.38 -11.25 -0.46
N GLN A 133 26.14 -12.16 -1.40
CA GLN A 133 26.99 -12.37 -2.59
C GLN A 133 26.99 -11.19 -3.57
N LYS A 134 26.08 -10.21 -3.40
CA LYS A 134 25.93 -9.02 -4.26
C LYS A 134 26.54 -7.74 -3.68
N CYS A 135 26.89 -7.69 -2.39
CA CYS A 135 27.45 -6.48 -1.75
C CYS A 135 28.46 -6.74 -0.62
N GLY A 136 28.74 -7.99 -0.26
CA GLY A 136 29.67 -8.36 0.81
C GLY A 136 29.16 -8.13 2.25
N ILE A 137 28.02 -7.47 2.46
CA ILE A 137 27.52 -7.18 3.82
C ILE A 137 27.22 -8.49 4.57
N LEU A 138 27.73 -8.58 5.80
CA LEU A 138 27.67 -9.75 6.66
C LEU A 138 26.44 -9.73 7.58
N PHE A 139 25.67 -10.82 7.59
CA PHE A 139 24.46 -10.95 8.42
C PHE A 139 24.58 -12.08 9.43
N THR A 140 24.21 -11.80 10.68
CA THR A 140 24.22 -12.76 11.80
C THR A 140 23.15 -13.85 11.71
N THR A 141 22.17 -13.72 10.80
CA THR A 141 21.20 -14.78 10.53
C THR A 141 20.86 -14.85 9.04
N THR A 142 20.62 -16.07 8.53
CA THR A 142 20.14 -16.31 7.17
C THR A 142 18.78 -15.65 6.89
N SER A 143 17.95 -15.44 7.92
CA SER A 143 16.68 -14.70 7.81
C SER A 143 16.87 -13.20 7.67
N ASN A 144 17.94 -12.62 8.24
CA ASN A 144 18.34 -11.24 8.00
C ASN A 144 19.02 -11.09 6.64
N LEU A 145 19.89 -12.03 6.24
CA LEU A 145 20.46 -12.08 4.89
C LEU A 145 19.35 -12.09 3.83
N ARG A 146 18.45 -13.08 3.86
CA ARG A 146 17.29 -13.19 2.95
C ARG A 146 16.35 -11.99 3.00
N ARG A 147 16.35 -11.19 4.09
CA ARG A 147 15.57 -9.94 4.19
C ARG A 147 16.30 -8.76 3.58
N HIS A 148 17.60 -8.62 3.84
CA HIS A 148 18.44 -7.62 3.19
C HIS A 148 18.49 -7.85 1.67
N GLU A 149 18.65 -9.12 1.25
CA GLU A 149 18.56 -9.51 -0.16
C GLU A 149 17.23 -9.05 -0.75
N ARG A 150 16.08 -9.47 -0.21
CA ARG A 150 14.74 -9.01 -0.66
C ARG A 150 14.42 -7.52 -0.49
N LEU A 151 15.33 -6.71 0.06
CA LEU A 151 15.14 -5.26 0.19
C LEU A 151 16.18 -4.44 -0.59
N GLN A 152 17.33 -5.03 -0.98
CA GLN A 152 18.45 -4.34 -1.61
C GLN A 152 18.94 -5.01 -2.90
N HIS A 153 18.58 -6.28 -3.13
CA HIS A 153 19.19 -7.15 -4.17
C HIS A 153 18.22 -8.07 -4.92
N SER A 154 17.11 -8.42 -4.28
CA SER A 154 15.81 -8.69 -4.90
C SER A 154 14.98 -7.40 -4.74
N GLN A 155 15.41 -6.37 -5.48
CA GLN A 155 14.37 -5.75 -6.30
C GLN A 155 13.85 -6.87 -7.20
N ASP A 156 12.73 -7.49 -6.83
CA ASP A 156 11.81 -8.04 -7.81
C ASP A 156 11.37 -6.80 -8.60
N GLN A 157 12.10 -6.47 -9.67
CA GLN A 157 12.15 -5.13 -10.27
C GLN A 157 10.76 -4.73 -10.74
N GLN A 158 10.04 -4.05 -9.84
CA GLN A 158 8.66 -3.67 -10.09
C GLN A 158 8.65 -2.80 -11.33
N PRO A 159 7.90 -3.22 -12.36
CA PRO A 159 8.11 -2.70 -13.70
C PRO A 159 8.01 -1.18 -13.69
N ILE A 160 8.93 -0.58 -14.42
CA ILE A 160 8.97 0.85 -14.60
C ILE A 160 9.16 1.15 -16.08
N LEU A 161 8.14 1.77 -16.64
CA LEU A 161 8.03 2.12 -18.05
C LEU A 161 8.18 3.64 -18.14
N CYS A 162 9.05 4.12 -19.02
CA CYS A 162 8.96 5.50 -19.47
C CYS A 162 7.73 5.61 -20.39
N ILE A 163 6.82 6.53 -20.10
CA ILE A 163 5.56 6.70 -20.85
C ILE A 163 5.49 8.05 -21.58
N ASP A 164 6.45 8.94 -21.30
CA ASP A 164 6.51 10.28 -21.85
C ASP A 164 7.97 10.74 -21.77
N ALA A 165 8.73 10.50 -22.84
CA ALA A 165 10.15 10.83 -22.88
C ALA A 165 10.39 12.35 -22.88
N LYS A 166 9.50 13.14 -23.50
CA LYS A 166 9.53 14.61 -23.53
C LYS A 166 9.44 15.19 -22.12
N ASN A 167 8.47 14.73 -21.33
CA ASN A 167 8.21 15.25 -19.98
C ASN A 167 8.97 14.49 -18.87
N ALA A 168 9.68 13.42 -19.22
CA ALA A 168 10.37 12.49 -18.32
C ALA A 168 9.42 11.86 -17.26
N ILE A 169 8.25 11.40 -17.72
CA ILE A 169 7.25 10.72 -16.89
C ILE A 169 7.42 9.20 -17.02
N TYR A 170 7.38 8.52 -15.89
CA TYR A 170 7.44 7.07 -15.78
C TYR A 170 6.26 6.56 -14.95
N VAL A 171 5.85 5.31 -15.18
CA VAL A 171 4.86 4.62 -14.34
C VAL A 171 5.46 3.40 -13.68
N THR A 172 5.06 3.12 -12.43
CA THR A 172 5.46 1.91 -11.70
C THR A 172 4.39 1.51 -10.67
N PRO A 173 4.24 0.22 -10.29
CA PRO A 173 3.24 -0.19 -9.30
C PRO A 173 3.41 0.53 -7.94
N LYS A 174 2.31 1.07 -7.40
CA LYS A 174 2.25 1.74 -6.09
C LYS A 174 2.91 0.88 -5.00
N ASP A 175 2.46 -0.36 -4.88
CA ASP A 175 2.75 -1.24 -3.77
C ASP A 175 3.59 -2.46 -4.19
N LEU A 176 4.40 -2.97 -3.26
CA LEU A 176 5.26 -4.15 -3.49
C LEU A 176 4.48 -5.47 -3.49
N HIS A 177 3.25 -5.50 -2.98
CA HIS A 177 2.33 -6.64 -3.01
C HIS A 177 0.88 -6.15 -3.16
N GLY A 178 -0.04 -7.04 -3.53
CA GLY A 178 -1.46 -6.69 -3.72
C GLY A 178 -1.75 -6.06 -5.09
N PRO A 179 -2.85 -5.28 -5.23
CA PRO A 179 -3.25 -4.67 -6.50
C PRO A 179 -2.16 -3.77 -7.07
N ARG A 180 -1.68 -4.08 -8.28
CA ARG A 180 -0.58 -3.38 -8.95
C ARG A 180 -1.01 -2.07 -9.58
N VAL A 181 -1.65 -1.18 -8.82
CA VAL A 181 -2.10 0.12 -9.33
C VAL A 181 -0.87 0.94 -9.78
N PRO A 182 -0.72 1.33 -11.07
CA PRO A 182 0.37 2.21 -11.48
C PRO A 182 0.25 3.56 -10.80
N ILE A 183 1.37 4.14 -10.39
CA ILE A 183 1.49 5.56 -10.08
C ILE A 183 2.45 6.22 -11.07
N HIS A 184 2.24 7.50 -11.31
CA HIS A 184 3.14 8.34 -12.09
C HIS A 184 4.28 8.88 -11.21
N ILE A 185 5.48 8.99 -11.79
CA ILE A 185 6.61 9.72 -11.23
C ILE A 185 7.27 10.54 -12.35
N ARG A 186 7.85 11.70 -12.01
CA ARG A 186 8.57 12.55 -12.97
C ARG A 186 10.00 12.73 -12.47
N LYS A 187 10.99 12.28 -13.25
CA LYS A 187 12.41 12.36 -12.90
C LYS A 187 13.25 12.86 -14.06
N SER A 188 13.87 14.02 -13.87
CA SER A 188 14.86 14.55 -14.80
C SER A 188 15.95 15.27 -14.02
N PHE A 189 17.19 14.79 -14.12
CA PHE A 189 18.35 15.47 -13.54
C PHE A 189 18.64 16.80 -14.24
N THR A 190 18.49 16.84 -15.56
CA THR A 190 18.68 18.06 -16.39
C THR A 190 17.73 19.18 -16.01
N LEU A 191 16.47 18.85 -15.66
CA LEU A 191 15.46 19.82 -15.22
C LEU A 191 15.39 19.95 -13.68
N GLN A 192 16.18 19.18 -12.93
CA GLN A 192 16.16 19.09 -11.47
C GLN A 192 14.78 18.68 -10.88
N ILE A 193 13.99 17.89 -11.62
CA ILE A 193 12.64 17.46 -11.23
C ILE A 193 12.69 16.06 -10.57
N LEU A 194 12.10 15.93 -9.37
CA LEU A 194 12.01 14.69 -8.58
C LEU A 194 10.62 14.55 -7.91
N LEU A 195 9.60 14.14 -8.68
CA LEU A 195 8.19 14.15 -8.23
C LEU A 195 7.53 12.76 -8.29
N CYS A 196 6.49 12.54 -7.48
CA CYS A 196 5.75 11.27 -7.35
C CYS A 196 4.26 11.54 -7.12
N GLU A 197 3.34 10.73 -7.68
CA GLU A 197 1.88 10.87 -7.49
C GLU A 197 1.44 10.76 -6.01
N LEU A 198 2.26 10.17 -5.14
CA LEU A 198 1.93 9.91 -3.75
C LEU A 198 2.47 10.98 -2.80
N GLU A 199 1.59 11.75 -2.15
CA GLU A 199 1.93 12.75 -1.12
C GLU A 199 2.85 12.18 -0.01
N GLU A 200 2.63 10.91 0.43
CA GLU A 200 3.49 10.21 1.39
C GLU A 200 4.99 10.15 0.99
N CYS A 201 5.29 10.25 -0.31
CA CYS A 201 6.66 10.29 -0.81
C CYS A 201 7.28 11.69 -0.73
N TRP A 202 6.49 12.76 -0.85
CA TRP A 202 6.97 14.13 -0.71
C TRP A 202 7.32 14.40 0.76
N ASP A 203 6.44 14.02 1.68
CA ASP A 203 6.69 14.13 3.13
C ASP A 203 7.90 13.32 3.56
N PHE A 204 8.05 12.10 3.04
CA PHE A 204 9.25 11.28 3.26
C PHE A 204 10.53 12.00 2.79
N MET A 205 10.59 12.48 1.54
CA MET A 205 11.79 13.15 1.01
C MET A 205 12.08 14.45 1.75
N LYS A 206 11.06 15.22 2.10
CA LYS A 206 11.16 16.46 2.89
C LYS A 206 11.70 16.20 4.30
N ALA A 207 11.21 15.17 5.00
CA ALA A 207 11.72 14.78 6.31
C ALA A 207 13.15 14.24 6.24
N GLN A 208 13.55 13.56 5.15
CA GLN A 208 14.95 13.16 4.94
C GLN A 208 15.86 14.37 4.67
N ALA A 209 15.44 15.34 3.85
CA ALA A 209 16.17 16.58 3.66
C ALA A 209 16.38 17.36 4.97
N GLN A 210 15.33 17.49 5.78
CA GLN A 210 15.38 18.13 7.11
C GLN A 210 16.28 17.38 8.12
N SER A 211 16.52 16.08 7.92
CA SER A 211 17.44 15.27 8.73
C SER A 211 18.81 15.07 8.05
N GLY A 212 19.25 16.03 7.25
CA GLY A 212 20.59 16.07 6.66
C GLY A 212 20.80 15.17 5.44
N ASN A 213 19.74 14.58 4.89
CA ASN A 213 19.78 13.63 3.77
C ASN A 213 18.98 14.14 2.55
N PRO A 214 19.34 15.30 1.95
CA PRO A 214 18.55 15.92 0.87
C PRO A 214 18.51 15.10 -0.43
N GLY A 215 19.53 14.29 -0.72
CA GLY A 215 19.56 13.39 -1.88
C GLY A 215 18.72 12.11 -1.74
N LYS A 216 17.87 11.99 -0.72
CA LYS A 216 17.18 10.73 -0.40
C LYS A 216 15.85 10.60 -1.15
N GLU A 217 15.93 10.06 -2.37
CA GLU A 217 14.78 9.68 -3.18
C GLU A 217 13.81 8.71 -2.50
N CYS A 218 12.52 8.79 -2.85
CA CYS A 218 11.51 7.82 -2.44
C CYS A 218 11.66 6.45 -3.14
N ARG A 219 10.97 5.42 -2.62
CA ARG A 219 11.06 4.03 -3.12
C ARG A 219 10.69 3.85 -4.60
N HIS A 220 9.99 4.81 -5.20
CA HIS A 220 9.53 4.77 -6.59
C HIS A 220 10.48 5.52 -7.52
N LEU A 221 10.96 6.71 -7.12
CA LEU A 221 12.00 7.45 -7.85
C LEU A 221 13.28 6.62 -8.01
N VAL A 222 13.69 5.88 -6.97
CA VAL A 222 14.85 4.96 -7.03
C VAL A 222 14.68 3.86 -8.09
N ARG A 223 13.44 3.47 -8.47
CA ARG A 223 13.22 2.45 -9.52
C ARG A 223 13.56 2.96 -10.91
N SER A 224 13.37 4.26 -11.18
CA SER A 224 13.56 4.85 -12.52
C SER A 224 14.98 4.71 -13.07
N ASN A 225 15.97 4.49 -12.19
CA ASN A 225 17.34 4.10 -12.57
C ASN A 225 17.40 2.75 -13.34
N HIS A 226 16.30 1.99 -13.36
CA HIS A 226 16.10 0.74 -14.09
C HIS A 226 14.86 0.81 -15.01
N ALA A 227 14.46 2.00 -15.45
CA ALA A 227 13.36 2.16 -16.40
C ALA A 227 13.64 1.42 -17.71
N ARG A 228 12.65 0.71 -18.25
CA ARG A 228 12.68 0.31 -19.66
C ARG A 228 12.68 1.57 -20.53
N HIS A 229 13.42 1.53 -21.64
CA HIS A 229 13.39 2.59 -22.65
C HIS A 229 11.95 2.86 -23.10
N TYR A 230 11.64 4.12 -23.40
CA TYR A 230 10.35 4.51 -23.97
C TYR A 230 10.12 3.78 -25.29
N ALA A 231 8.96 3.15 -25.41
CA ALA A 231 8.45 2.55 -26.64
C ALA A 231 7.07 3.14 -26.88
N PRO A 232 6.86 3.89 -27.98
CA PRO A 232 5.56 4.51 -28.25
C PRO A 232 4.50 3.42 -28.48
N PRO A 233 3.29 3.57 -27.92
CA PRO A 233 2.18 2.70 -28.25
C PRO A 233 1.69 2.94 -29.69
N PRO A 234 0.97 1.98 -30.30
CA PRO A 234 0.19 2.21 -31.50
C PRO A 234 -0.70 3.45 -31.38
N SER A 235 -0.62 4.32 -32.39
CA SER A 235 -1.37 5.57 -32.49
C SER A 235 -2.87 5.32 -32.69
N LEU A 236 -3.70 6.15 -32.08
CA LEU A 236 -5.15 6.10 -32.20
C LEU A 236 -5.61 6.46 -33.63
N CYS A 237 -6.23 5.50 -34.33
CA CYS A 237 -6.67 5.63 -35.72
C CYS A 237 -8.11 6.13 -35.81
N VAL A 238 -8.36 7.15 -36.63
CA VAL A 238 -9.71 7.75 -36.77
C VAL A 238 -10.74 6.74 -37.28
N ASN A 239 -10.34 5.83 -38.18
CA ASN A 239 -11.23 4.82 -38.75
C ASN A 239 -11.78 3.85 -37.69
N SER A 240 -10.99 3.52 -36.66
CA SER A 240 -11.46 2.64 -35.56
C SER A 240 -12.41 3.39 -34.61
N LEU A 241 -12.27 4.71 -34.47
CA LEU A 241 -13.23 5.54 -33.75
C LEU A 241 -14.56 5.68 -34.50
N GLU A 242 -14.51 5.71 -35.84
CA GLU A 242 -15.69 5.68 -36.70
C GLU A 242 -16.45 4.36 -36.55
N GLU A 243 -15.76 3.23 -36.65
CA GLU A 243 -16.36 1.92 -36.39
C GLU A 243 -16.98 1.83 -34.97
N MET A 244 -16.38 2.46 -33.96
CA MET A 244 -16.98 2.54 -32.62
C MET A 244 -18.27 3.36 -32.56
N THR A 245 -18.38 4.46 -33.31
CA THR A 245 -19.63 5.23 -33.38
C THR A 245 -20.70 4.49 -34.18
N ASP A 246 -20.31 3.80 -35.27
CA ASP A 246 -21.22 3.00 -36.09
C ASP A 246 -21.76 1.77 -35.32
N LYS A 247 -20.96 1.18 -34.42
CA LYS A 247 -21.41 0.15 -33.45
C LYS A 247 -22.11 0.73 -32.21
N HIS A 248 -22.48 2.02 -32.24
CA HIS A 248 -23.09 2.77 -31.12
C HIS A 248 -22.32 2.74 -29.79
N LEU A 249 -21.03 2.36 -29.81
CA LEU A 249 -20.19 2.35 -28.62
C LEU A 249 -19.90 3.78 -28.14
N LEU A 250 -19.83 4.76 -29.03
CA LEU A 250 -19.60 6.17 -28.69
C LEU A 250 -20.59 7.09 -29.41
N SER A 251 -21.18 8.02 -28.67
CA SER A 251 -21.99 9.09 -29.25
C SER A 251 -21.15 10.06 -30.08
N THR A 252 -21.77 10.80 -31.02
CA THR A 252 -21.07 11.76 -31.88
C THR A 252 -20.32 12.85 -31.10
N SER A 253 -20.86 13.27 -29.95
CA SER A 253 -20.18 14.21 -29.03
C SER A 253 -18.92 13.58 -28.44
N GLU A 254 -19.00 12.33 -27.97
CA GLU A 254 -17.84 11.62 -27.42
C GLU A 254 -16.78 11.32 -28.49
N LYS A 255 -17.18 11.03 -29.74
CA LYS A 255 -16.27 10.94 -30.89
C LYS A 255 -15.49 12.25 -31.05
N GLN A 256 -16.19 13.38 -31.14
CA GLN A 256 -15.55 14.69 -31.32
C GLN A 256 -14.62 15.02 -30.15
N GLU A 257 -15.08 14.90 -28.90
CA GLU A 257 -14.25 15.11 -27.70
C GLU A 257 -12.96 14.28 -27.75
N CYS A 258 -13.05 12.99 -28.11
CA CYS A 258 -11.89 12.11 -28.23
C CYS A 258 -10.93 12.51 -29.36
N GLN A 259 -11.45 12.92 -30.53
CA GLN A 259 -10.62 13.41 -31.64
C GLN A 259 -9.88 14.70 -31.26
N GLU A 260 -10.54 15.63 -30.59
CA GLU A 260 -9.94 16.89 -30.15
C GLU A 260 -8.83 16.67 -29.11
N MET A 261 -9.06 15.83 -28.09
CA MET A 261 -8.04 15.55 -27.07
C MET A 261 -6.85 14.79 -27.65
N ASN A 262 -7.08 13.84 -28.55
CA ASN A 262 -5.99 13.16 -29.26
C ASN A 262 -5.18 14.14 -30.13
N SER A 263 -5.86 15.08 -30.78
CA SER A 263 -5.21 16.14 -31.57
C SER A 263 -4.34 17.07 -30.71
N ARG A 264 -4.81 17.45 -29.51
CA ARG A 264 -4.01 18.27 -28.57
C ARG A 264 -2.78 17.52 -28.04
N ALA A 265 -2.92 16.25 -27.69
CA ALA A 265 -1.79 15.40 -27.34
C ALA A 265 -0.75 15.28 -28.48
N CYS A 266 -1.21 15.14 -29.73
CA CYS A 266 -0.34 15.11 -30.91
C CYS A 266 0.37 16.46 -31.16
N ILE A 267 -0.29 17.60 -30.95
CA ILE A 267 0.33 18.94 -31.02
C ILE A 267 1.43 19.09 -29.95
N GLU A 268 1.18 18.58 -28.74
CA GLU A 268 2.21 18.51 -27.70
C GLU A 268 3.26 17.41 -27.93
N GLY A 269 3.15 16.59 -28.97
CA GLY A 269 4.11 15.51 -29.26
C GLY A 269 4.19 14.46 -28.15
N VAL A 270 3.04 14.11 -27.55
CA VAL A 270 2.93 13.13 -26.46
C VAL A 270 1.79 12.14 -26.72
N ASP A 271 1.93 10.92 -26.19
CA ASP A 271 0.91 9.88 -26.39
C ASP A 271 -0.41 10.25 -25.68
N CYS A 272 -1.52 10.32 -26.41
CA CYS A 272 -2.84 10.59 -25.80
C CYS A 272 -3.25 9.48 -24.82
N VAL A 273 -2.91 8.23 -25.12
CA VAL A 273 -3.15 7.04 -24.29
C VAL A 273 -1.91 6.17 -24.30
N TYR A 274 -1.33 5.92 -23.13
CA TYR A 274 -0.29 4.91 -22.94
C TYR A 274 -0.85 3.70 -22.18
N PRO A 275 -0.94 2.50 -22.78
CA PRO A 275 -1.44 1.29 -22.15
C PRO A 275 -0.39 0.66 -21.21
N ILE A 276 -0.85 -0.01 -20.15
CA ILE A 276 0.02 -0.59 -19.12
C ILE A 276 -0.45 -2.02 -18.83
N PHE A 277 0.20 -2.99 -19.48
CA PHE A 277 -0.05 -4.41 -19.33
C PHE A 277 0.94 -5.05 -18.35
N TRP A 278 0.48 -5.32 -17.12
CA TRP A 278 1.32 -5.96 -16.11
C TRP A 278 1.58 -7.46 -16.35
N GLY A 279 0.82 -8.11 -17.25
CA GLY A 279 1.08 -9.48 -17.68
C GLY A 279 2.46 -9.67 -18.31
N GLU A 280 2.92 -8.68 -19.08
CA GLU A 280 4.25 -8.59 -19.72
C GLU A 280 5.43 -8.47 -18.72
N HIS A 281 5.12 -8.60 -17.43
CA HIS A 281 6.01 -8.44 -16.28
C HIS A 281 5.71 -9.44 -15.14
N ASP A 282 5.08 -10.58 -15.45
CA ASP A 282 4.74 -11.66 -14.49
C ASP A 282 3.80 -11.21 -13.35
N LEU A 283 2.93 -10.23 -13.61
CA LEU A 283 2.00 -9.65 -12.63
C LEU A 283 0.52 -9.76 -13.08
N SER A 284 -0.40 -9.73 -12.11
CA SER A 284 -1.80 -10.10 -12.34
C SER A 284 -2.56 -9.20 -13.34
N GLU A 285 -3.04 -9.84 -14.41
CA GLU A 285 -3.70 -9.24 -15.59
C GLU A 285 -5.17 -8.85 -15.39
N ARG A 286 -5.74 -9.02 -14.19
CA ARG A 286 -7.18 -8.76 -13.96
C ARG A 286 -7.58 -7.33 -14.36
N CYS A 287 -6.68 -6.37 -14.22
CA CYS A 287 -6.91 -4.99 -14.63
C CYS A 287 -5.88 -4.57 -15.69
N VAL A 288 -6.37 -4.14 -16.86
CA VAL A 288 -5.58 -3.31 -17.77
C VAL A 288 -5.59 -1.89 -17.21
N TYR A 289 -4.46 -1.20 -17.26
CA TYR A 289 -4.34 0.20 -16.85
C TYR A 289 -3.93 1.07 -18.03
N PHE A 290 -4.27 2.35 -17.97
CA PHE A 290 -3.87 3.34 -18.98
C PHE A 290 -3.45 4.63 -18.29
N SER A 291 -2.41 5.28 -18.82
CA SER A 291 -2.11 6.68 -18.54
C SER A 291 -2.63 7.52 -19.70
N VAL A 292 -3.62 8.36 -19.43
CA VAL A 292 -4.33 9.15 -20.46
C VAL A 292 -3.99 10.61 -20.27
N TYR A 293 -3.66 11.32 -21.36
CA TYR A 293 -3.45 12.75 -21.36
C TYR A 293 -4.71 13.50 -20.91
N THR A 294 -4.55 14.53 -20.08
CA THR A 294 -5.68 15.28 -19.50
C THR A 294 -5.81 16.71 -19.99
N ASP A 295 -4.78 17.27 -20.65
CA ASP A 295 -4.73 18.70 -21.03
C ASP A 295 -4.91 19.66 -19.83
N LEU A 296 -4.60 19.17 -18.62
CA LEU A 296 -4.88 19.80 -17.34
C LEU A 296 -3.83 19.38 -16.30
N GLU A 297 -3.28 20.34 -15.55
CA GLU A 297 -2.50 20.10 -14.33
C GLU A 297 -3.37 20.42 -13.10
N ASP A 298 -3.83 19.38 -12.40
CA ASP A 298 -4.66 19.46 -11.20
C ASP A 298 -4.20 18.39 -10.19
N LYS A 299 -4.64 18.46 -8.94
CA LYS A 299 -4.28 17.53 -7.84
C LYS A 299 -4.53 16.06 -8.18
N TRP A 300 -5.48 15.75 -9.07
CA TRP A 300 -5.79 14.39 -9.54
C TRP A 300 -5.07 13.98 -10.84
N CYS A 301 -4.30 14.89 -11.45
CA CYS A 301 -3.52 14.70 -12.68
C CYS A 301 -2.23 15.56 -12.69
N GLN A 302 -1.43 15.48 -11.63
CA GLN A 302 -0.22 16.29 -11.35
C GLN A 302 0.92 16.22 -12.41
N PHE A 303 0.69 15.53 -13.52
CA PHE A 303 1.66 15.27 -14.58
C PHE A 303 1.05 15.44 -15.99
N GLY A 304 -0.02 16.23 -16.13
CA GLY A 304 -0.79 16.35 -17.39
C GLY A 304 -1.47 15.04 -17.84
N ARG A 305 -1.57 14.07 -16.94
CA ARG A 305 -2.01 12.69 -17.20
C ARG A 305 -2.81 12.13 -16.03
N THR A 306 -3.77 11.25 -16.33
CA THR A 306 -4.59 10.56 -15.34
C THR A 306 -4.61 9.05 -15.56
N ARG A 307 -4.89 8.30 -14.49
CA ARG A 307 -4.99 6.83 -14.53
C ARG A 307 -6.41 6.38 -14.80
N VAL A 308 -6.58 5.57 -15.84
CA VAL A 308 -7.76 4.75 -16.10
C VAL A 308 -7.43 3.28 -15.81
N SER A 309 -8.44 2.51 -15.42
CA SER A 309 -8.32 1.05 -15.25
C SER A 309 -9.59 0.33 -15.68
N PHE A 310 -9.42 -0.80 -16.37
CA PHE A 310 -10.48 -1.68 -16.87
C PHE A 310 -10.32 -3.08 -16.26
N ASP A 311 -11.32 -3.55 -15.53
CA ASP A 311 -11.35 -4.91 -14.95
C ASP A 311 -11.92 -5.91 -15.97
N THR A 312 -11.04 -6.67 -16.62
CA THR A 312 -11.35 -7.59 -17.74
C THR A 312 -12.35 -8.69 -17.36
N LYS A 313 -12.51 -8.97 -16.06
CA LYS A 313 -13.46 -9.96 -15.52
C LYS A 313 -14.84 -9.39 -15.18
N SER A 314 -15.01 -8.07 -15.15
CA SER A 314 -16.30 -7.44 -14.78
C SER A 314 -16.74 -6.30 -15.68
N GLY A 315 -15.98 -6.00 -16.75
CA GLY A 315 -16.27 -4.91 -17.69
C GLY A 315 -16.13 -3.49 -17.11
N ASN A 316 -15.72 -3.36 -15.83
CA ASN A 316 -15.85 -2.11 -15.09
C ASN A 316 -14.70 -1.12 -15.36
N TRP A 317 -15.07 0.05 -15.87
CA TRP A 317 -14.17 1.18 -16.15
C TRP A 317 -14.11 2.19 -14.98
N LYS A 318 -12.91 2.42 -14.43
CA LYS A 318 -12.65 3.40 -13.38
C LYS A 318 -11.61 4.42 -13.85
N CYS A 319 -11.78 5.69 -13.50
CA CYS A 319 -10.83 6.77 -13.77
C CYS A 319 -10.60 7.58 -12.48
N LEU A 320 -9.45 8.23 -12.35
CA LEU A 320 -9.15 9.15 -11.23
C LEU A 320 -9.86 10.51 -11.34
N CYS A 321 -10.18 10.99 -12.54
CA CYS A 321 -10.83 12.29 -12.77
C CYS A 321 -12.17 12.43 -12.03
N GLU A 322 -12.61 13.66 -11.75
CA GLU A 322 -13.81 13.96 -10.94
C GLU A 322 -15.07 13.17 -11.33
N ARG A 323 -15.31 12.98 -12.64
CA ARG A 323 -16.43 12.19 -13.21
C ARG A 323 -16.32 10.66 -12.95
N ARG A 324 -15.76 10.22 -11.82
CA ARG A 324 -15.40 8.81 -11.49
C ARG A 324 -16.50 7.79 -11.80
N ARG A 325 -17.75 8.11 -11.41
CA ARG A 325 -18.93 7.25 -11.57
C ARG A 325 -19.58 7.32 -12.96
N GLN A 326 -19.35 8.39 -13.72
CA GLN A 326 -19.98 8.60 -15.02
C GLN A 326 -19.09 8.12 -16.18
N ARG A 327 -19.63 8.17 -17.40
CA ARG A 327 -18.82 8.14 -18.61
C ARG A 327 -18.02 9.45 -18.73
N CYS A 328 -16.81 9.37 -19.27
CA CYS A 328 -15.92 10.52 -19.43
C CYS A 328 -14.86 10.23 -20.48
N ILE A 329 -14.39 11.28 -21.16
CA ILE A 329 -13.42 11.22 -22.25
C ILE A 329 -12.23 10.29 -21.97
N HIS A 330 -11.63 10.32 -20.78
CA HIS A 330 -10.50 9.45 -20.45
C HIS A 330 -10.82 7.95 -20.55
N LYS A 331 -12.04 7.53 -20.16
CA LYS A 331 -12.52 6.15 -20.33
C LYS A 331 -12.79 5.85 -21.81
N CYS A 332 -13.33 6.81 -22.56
CA CYS A 332 -13.63 6.66 -23.98
C CYS A 332 -12.36 6.53 -24.84
N LEU A 333 -11.35 7.37 -24.60
CA LEU A 333 -10.00 7.26 -25.18
C LEU A 333 -9.33 5.91 -24.87
N SER A 334 -9.40 5.45 -23.61
CA SER A 334 -8.86 4.15 -23.21
C SER A 334 -9.60 2.97 -23.87
N MET A 335 -10.92 3.10 -24.03
CA MET A 335 -11.76 2.13 -24.73
C MET A 335 -11.48 2.11 -26.24
N TRP A 336 -11.19 3.27 -26.85
CA TRP A 336 -10.79 3.39 -28.26
C TRP A 336 -9.44 2.71 -28.53
N TRP A 337 -8.43 2.96 -27.68
CA TRP A 337 -7.17 2.23 -27.77
C TRP A 337 -7.39 0.70 -27.66
N LEU A 338 -8.18 0.27 -26.67
CA LEU A 338 -8.44 -1.15 -26.43
C LEU A 338 -9.27 -1.80 -27.54
N PHE A 339 -10.19 -1.07 -28.17
CA PHE A 339 -10.99 -1.53 -29.31
C PHE A 339 -10.12 -1.75 -30.56
N GLN A 340 -9.19 -0.84 -30.82
CA GLN A 340 -8.26 -0.95 -31.95
C GLN A 340 -7.28 -2.11 -31.79
N GLU A 341 -6.69 -2.28 -30.59
CA GLU A 341 -5.50 -3.11 -30.41
C GLU A 341 -5.77 -4.46 -29.72
N ARG A 342 -6.82 -4.60 -28.91
CA ARG A 342 -7.12 -5.80 -28.11
C ARG A 342 -8.63 -5.99 -27.93
N LEU A 343 -9.36 -6.02 -29.05
CA LEU A 343 -10.83 -6.12 -29.09
C LEU A 343 -11.37 -7.32 -28.28
N GLU A 344 -10.62 -8.42 -28.24
CA GLU A 344 -10.93 -9.63 -27.46
C GLU A 344 -11.04 -9.39 -25.95
N LEU A 345 -10.38 -8.36 -25.41
CA LEU A 345 -10.49 -7.97 -24.00
C LEU A 345 -11.78 -7.18 -23.71
N LEU A 346 -12.43 -6.60 -24.71
CA LEU A 346 -13.70 -5.87 -24.58
C LEU A 346 -14.94 -6.77 -24.59
N GLN A 347 -14.84 -8.02 -25.08
CA GLN A 347 -15.98 -8.92 -25.28
C GLN A 347 -16.94 -8.96 -24.07
N ASN A 348 -16.39 -9.23 -22.87
CA ASN A 348 -17.12 -9.29 -21.59
C ASN A 348 -17.80 -7.97 -21.19
N ALA A 349 -17.33 -6.82 -21.69
CA ALA A 349 -17.88 -5.50 -21.37
C ALA A 349 -19.00 -5.10 -22.34
N LEU A 350 -18.89 -5.50 -23.61
CA LEU A 350 -19.93 -5.29 -24.61
C LEU A 350 -21.18 -6.11 -24.27
N ASP A 351 -21.02 -7.38 -23.88
CA ASP A 351 -22.09 -8.26 -23.39
C ASP A 351 -22.81 -7.74 -22.13
N VAL A 352 -22.16 -6.87 -21.36
CA VAL A 352 -22.72 -6.25 -20.14
C VAL A 352 -23.42 -4.93 -20.45
N ASN A 353 -22.95 -4.15 -21.42
CA ASN A 353 -23.67 -2.96 -21.89
C ASN A 353 -24.93 -3.34 -22.67
N ALA A 354 -24.87 -4.29 -23.61
CA ALA A 354 -26.04 -4.75 -24.36
C ALA A 354 -27.20 -5.20 -23.44
N LYS A 355 -26.90 -5.82 -22.29
CA LYS A 355 -27.88 -6.21 -21.26
C LYS A 355 -28.39 -5.05 -20.40
N ARG A 356 -27.71 -3.92 -20.37
CA ARG A 356 -28.18 -2.69 -19.70
C ARG A 356 -29.01 -1.83 -20.63
N ASP A 357 -28.64 -1.77 -21.90
CA ASP A 357 -29.34 -0.99 -22.90
C ASP A 357 -30.70 -1.65 -23.23
N ALA A 358 -30.75 -2.98 -23.36
CA ALA A 358 -32.02 -3.72 -23.46
C ALA A 358 -32.97 -3.50 -22.25
N VAL A 359 -32.43 -3.46 -21.03
CA VAL A 359 -33.21 -3.18 -19.80
C VAL A 359 -33.67 -1.71 -19.73
N LEU A 360 -32.97 -0.79 -20.41
CA LEU A 360 -33.43 0.60 -20.55
C LEU A 360 -34.52 0.73 -21.62
N GLU A 361 -34.44 -0.02 -22.72
CA GLU A 361 -35.48 -0.08 -23.74
C GLU A 361 -36.78 -0.70 -23.20
N GLU A 362 -36.71 -1.84 -22.47
CA GLU A 362 -37.87 -2.43 -21.78
C GLU A 362 -38.56 -1.44 -20.83
N VAL A 363 -37.77 -0.70 -20.03
CA VAL A 363 -38.30 0.30 -19.07
C VAL A 363 -38.88 1.54 -19.75
N VAL A 364 -38.48 1.87 -20.98
CA VAL A 364 -39.11 2.94 -21.77
C VAL A 364 -40.43 2.46 -22.39
N MET A 365 -40.48 1.22 -22.89
CA MET A 365 -41.70 0.66 -23.50
C MET A 365 -42.88 0.55 -22.51
N ASP A 366 -42.63 0.29 -21.23
CA ASP A 366 -43.67 0.23 -20.19
C ASP A 366 -44.30 1.61 -19.85
N VAL A 367 -43.67 2.73 -20.22
CA VAL A 367 -44.13 4.08 -19.85
C VAL A 367 -45.17 4.65 -20.83
N ASP A 368 -45.09 4.31 -22.11
CA ASP A 368 -45.96 4.89 -23.15
C ASP A 368 -47.37 4.25 -23.24
N VAL A 369 -47.66 3.22 -22.44
CA VAL A 369 -48.96 2.51 -22.47
C VAL A 369 -50.08 3.30 -21.76
N VAL A 370 -49.77 4.26 -20.88
CA VAL A 370 -50.76 4.93 -20.01
C VAL A 370 -51.16 6.33 -20.53
N LYS A 371 -51.74 6.41 -21.74
CA LYS A 371 -52.33 7.68 -22.24
C LYS A 371 -53.39 7.57 -23.36
N MET A 372 -54.51 6.90 -23.08
CA MET A 372 -55.76 7.03 -23.85
C MET A 372 -56.95 7.14 -22.87
N SER A 373 -57.49 8.35 -22.65
CA SER A 373 -58.80 8.81 -23.19
C SER A 373 -59.95 8.64 -22.18
N PRO A 374 -61.14 9.28 -22.34
CA PRO A 374 -61.52 10.34 -23.29
C PRO A 374 -61.97 11.65 -22.58
N GLU A 375 -62.64 12.54 -23.33
CA GLU A 375 -63.28 13.78 -22.86
C GLU A 375 -64.73 13.53 -22.37
N GLY A 376 -65.28 14.52 -21.64
CA GLY A 376 -66.73 14.78 -21.56
C GLY A 376 -67.48 14.23 -20.34
N ASP A 377 -68.01 15.13 -19.51
CA ASP A 377 -69.46 15.33 -19.38
C ASP A 377 -69.77 16.68 -18.71
N ASP A 378 -71.00 17.16 -18.87
CA ASP A 378 -71.49 18.49 -18.45
C ASP A 378 -72.54 18.37 -17.30
N LEU A 379 -73.08 19.49 -16.82
CA LEU A 379 -74.20 19.65 -15.87
C LEU A 379 -73.94 19.40 -14.37
N CYS A 380 -73.62 20.48 -13.63
CA CYS A 380 -74.43 21.01 -12.50
C CYS A 380 -73.88 22.34 -11.97
#